data_AF-A0A2N9MTE1-F1
#
_entry.id   AF-A0A2N9MTE1-F1
#
_cell.length_a   1.000
_cell.length_b   1.000
_cell.length_c   1.000
_cell.angle_alpha   90.00
_cell.angle_beta   90.00
_cell.angle_gamma   90.00
#
_symmetry.space_group_name_H-M   'P 1'
#
loop_
_entity.id
_entity.type
_entity.pdbx_description
1 polymer ?
#
loop_
_entity_poly.entity_id
_entity_poly.type
_entity_poly.pdbx_seq_one_letter_code
_entity_poly.pdbx_strand_id
1 'polypeptide(L)'
;MGTVAGGCSAVRARLLKLLRDSKEYKLCCSEWKQFCPEFLKMSRTQVDRIISLYEQYGDQYFELSQLTPISPETYQIVEPIINDGSIHFEGEVIAIDPENARKVASVVAELRRQAAVKLPARRTDMDDRIADLDRRFAAMIADLDTLLRQGEDNGGRLIAALDRMSATLTRFRTANGL
;
A
#
# COMPACT_ATOMS: atom_id res chain seq x y z
N MET A 1 -6.80 9.77 -9.06
CA MET A 1 -6.05 9.62 -10.31
C MET A 1 -4.59 9.34 -9.95
N GLY A 2 -4.13 8.11 -10.11
CA GLY A 2 -2.78 7.69 -9.75
C GLY A 2 -2.51 6.29 -10.27
N THR A 3 -2.26 6.16 -11.57
CA THR A 3 -1.80 4.94 -12.23
C THR A 3 -0.36 4.67 -11.82
N VAL A 4 -0.16 4.06 -10.65
CA VAL A 4 1.13 3.53 -10.22
C VAL A 4 1.06 2.01 -10.27
N ALA A 5 1.26 1.41 -11.44
CA ALA A 5 1.59 -0.02 -11.58
C ALA A 5 1.81 -0.42 -13.06
N GLY A 6 2.86 0.10 -13.69
CA GLY A 6 3.26 -0.41 -15.02
C GLY A 6 4.72 -0.20 -15.41
N GLY A 7 5.58 0.24 -14.50
CA GLY A 7 6.94 0.68 -14.85
C GLY A 7 8.10 0.07 -14.06
N CYS A 8 7.83 -0.79 -13.08
CA CYS A 8 8.89 -1.42 -12.29
C CYS A 8 8.90 -2.92 -12.58
N SER A 9 10.06 -3.48 -12.96
CA SER A 9 10.23 -4.92 -13.07
C SER A 9 10.43 -5.55 -11.69
N ALA A 10 10.15 -6.85 -11.57
CA ALA A 10 10.46 -7.62 -10.35
C ALA A 10 11.93 -7.48 -9.96
N VAL A 11 12.84 -7.57 -10.95
CA VAL A 11 14.29 -7.38 -10.77
C VAL A 11 14.60 -6.00 -10.18
N ARG A 12 13.97 -4.94 -10.69
CA ARG A 12 14.18 -3.58 -10.19
C ARG A 12 13.62 -3.41 -8.78
N ALA A 13 12.44 -3.95 -8.48
CA ALA A 13 11.85 -3.90 -7.16
C ALA A 13 12.73 -4.64 -6.12
N ARG A 14 13.23 -5.82 -6.48
CA ARG A 14 14.19 -6.59 -5.69
C ARG A 14 15.48 -5.81 -5.42
N LEU A 15 16.05 -5.18 -6.44
CA LEU A 15 17.27 -4.39 -6.30
C LEU A 15 17.06 -3.19 -5.36
N LEU A 16 15.91 -2.50 -5.48
CA LEU A 16 15.57 -1.39 -4.60
C LEU A 16 15.45 -1.84 -3.14
N LYS A 17 14.86 -3.01 -2.90
CA LYS A 17 14.81 -3.61 -1.56
C LYS A 17 16.21 -3.93 -1.05
N LEU A 18 17.03 -4.63 -1.85
CA LEU A 18 18.40 -4.99 -1.48
C LEU A 18 19.23 -3.75 -1.12
N LEU A 19 19.15 -2.69 -1.92
CA LEU A 19 19.87 -1.43 -1.68
C LEU A 19 19.44 -0.75 -0.38
N ARG A 20 18.15 -0.82 -0.05
CA ARG A 20 17.60 -0.26 1.20
C ARG A 20 18.03 -1.09 2.41
N ASP A 21 17.94 -2.41 2.31
CA ASP A 21 18.23 -3.36 3.40
C ASP A 21 19.73 -3.41 3.73
N SER A 22 20.57 -3.42 2.69
CA SER A 22 22.04 -3.36 2.81
C SER A 22 22.56 -2.00 3.29
N LYS A 23 21.72 -0.95 3.22
CA LYS A 23 22.09 0.44 3.51
C LYS A 23 23.25 0.97 2.66
N GLU A 24 23.50 0.36 1.50
CA GLU A 24 24.57 0.78 0.56
C GLU A 24 24.41 2.24 0.10
N TYR A 25 23.19 2.77 0.11
CA TYR A 25 22.92 4.19 -0.15
C TYR A 25 23.70 5.14 0.77
N LYS A 26 24.11 4.68 1.96
CA LYS A 26 24.92 5.46 2.92
C LYS A 26 26.31 5.82 2.43
N LEU A 27 26.82 5.15 1.39
CA LEU A 27 28.08 5.50 0.75
C LEU A 27 27.99 6.83 0.00
N CYS A 28 26.80 7.20 -0.48
CA CYS A 28 26.58 8.42 -1.26
C CYS A 28 25.77 9.48 -0.50
N CYS A 29 24.79 9.06 0.32
CA CYS A 29 23.90 9.96 1.04
C CYS A 29 23.62 9.48 2.46
N SER A 30 23.60 10.39 3.44
CA SER A 30 23.25 10.06 4.83
C SER A 30 21.80 9.56 4.97
N GLU A 31 20.88 10.08 4.15
CA GLU A 31 19.44 9.78 4.24
C GLU A 31 18.86 9.14 2.98
N TRP A 32 18.01 8.14 3.17
CA TRP A 32 17.24 7.50 2.09
C TRP A 32 16.37 8.49 1.30
N LYS A 33 15.80 9.48 2.01
CA LYS A 33 14.95 10.53 1.41
C LYS A 33 15.71 11.40 0.40
N GLN A 34 17.02 11.59 0.60
CA GLN A 34 17.89 12.35 -0.30
C GLN A 34 18.36 11.48 -1.46
N PHE A 35 18.73 10.23 -1.16
CA PHE A 35 19.20 9.27 -2.16
C PHE A 35 18.17 8.99 -3.26
N CYS A 36 16.90 8.79 -2.90
CA CYS A 36 15.84 8.43 -3.86
C CYS A 36 15.67 9.42 -5.02
N PRO A 37 15.43 10.73 -4.81
CA PRO A 37 15.30 11.68 -5.90
C PRO A 37 16.62 11.93 -6.63
N GLU A 38 17.76 11.88 -5.93
CA GLU A 38 19.07 12.20 -6.48
C GLU A 38 19.60 11.10 -7.43
N PHE A 39 19.56 9.84 -6.99
CA PHE A 39 20.14 8.71 -7.72
C PHE A 39 19.10 7.85 -8.44
N LEU A 40 17.92 7.65 -7.85
CA LEU A 40 16.87 6.79 -8.44
C LEU A 40 15.88 7.56 -9.32
N LYS A 41 15.94 8.90 -9.31
CA LYS A 41 15.00 9.82 -9.99
C LYS A 41 13.53 9.53 -9.63
N MET A 42 13.30 9.05 -8.41
CA MET A 42 11.98 8.70 -7.88
C MET A 42 11.81 9.34 -6.50
N SER A 43 10.58 9.71 -6.17
CA SER A 43 10.30 10.17 -4.80
C SER A 43 10.50 9.03 -3.80
N ARG A 44 10.92 9.35 -2.57
CA ARG A 44 11.01 8.35 -1.49
C ARG A 44 9.72 7.55 -1.35
N THR A 45 8.57 8.22 -1.34
CA THR A 45 7.25 7.58 -1.21
C THR A 45 6.98 6.58 -2.33
N GLN A 46 7.38 6.89 -3.56
CA GLN A 46 7.25 5.97 -4.68
C GLN A 46 8.14 4.73 -4.52
N VAL A 47 9.39 4.91 -4.10
CA VAL A 47 10.33 3.81 -3.87
C VAL A 47 9.88 2.93 -2.71
N ASP A 48 9.48 3.54 -1.58
CA ASP A 48 8.98 2.82 -0.42
C ASP A 48 7.72 2.01 -0.76
N ARG A 49 6.83 2.54 -1.61
CA ARG A 49 5.66 1.81 -2.12
C ARG A 49 6.05 0.61 -2.98
N ILE A 50 7.04 0.76 -3.88
CA ILE A 50 7.53 -0.36 -4.71
C ILE A 50 8.10 -1.47 -3.83
N ILE A 51 8.90 -1.13 -2.82
CA ILE A 51 9.48 -2.09 -1.88
C ILE A 51 8.38 -2.79 -1.08
N SER A 52 7.40 -2.05 -0.57
CA SER A 52 6.28 -2.63 0.17
C SER A 52 5.44 -3.61 -0.67
N LEU A 53 5.18 -3.27 -1.94
CA LEU A 53 4.48 -4.17 -2.86
C LEU A 53 5.31 -5.44 -3.15
N TYR A 54 6.63 -5.29 -3.24
CA TYR A 54 7.55 -6.42 -3.43
C TYR A 54 7.59 -7.35 -2.22
N GLU A 55 7.59 -6.80 -1.01
CA GLU A 55 7.54 -7.58 0.21
C GLU A 55 6.21 -8.31 0.39
N GLN A 56 5.12 -7.72 -0.07
CA GLN A 56 3.78 -8.28 0.08
C GLN A 56 3.47 -9.38 -0.94
N TYR A 57 3.82 -9.17 -2.22
CA TYR A 57 3.38 -10.05 -3.31
C TYR A 57 4.53 -10.71 -4.08
N GLY A 58 5.77 -10.32 -3.81
CA GLY A 58 6.95 -10.89 -4.48
C GLY A 58 7.05 -10.56 -5.97
N ASP A 59 7.77 -11.43 -6.69
CA ASP A 59 8.08 -11.24 -8.11
C ASP A 59 6.82 -11.33 -9.01
N GLN A 60 5.89 -12.22 -8.64
CA GLN A 60 4.71 -12.56 -9.44
C GLN A 60 3.78 -11.37 -9.69
N TYR A 61 3.62 -10.47 -8.72
CA TYR A 61 2.89 -9.20 -8.90
C TYR A 61 3.54 -8.32 -9.96
N PHE A 62 4.87 -8.18 -9.92
CA PHE A 62 5.57 -7.30 -10.84
C PHE A 62 5.61 -7.89 -12.25
N GLU A 63 5.78 -9.20 -12.40
CA GLU A 63 5.68 -9.90 -13.68
C GLU A 63 4.30 -9.71 -14.31
N LEU A 64 3.23 -9.92 -13.55
CA LEU A 64 1.87 -9.68 -14.04
C LEU A 64 1.63 -8.20 -14.39
N SER A 65 2.14 -7.27 -13.57
CA SER A 65 2.02 -5.82 -13.82
C SER A 65 2.74 -5.33 -15.08
N GLN A 66 3.71 -6.10 -15.59
CA GLN A 66 4.37 -5.81 -16.85
C GLN A 66 3.51 -6.19 -18.06
N LEU A 67 2.67 -7.22 -17.91
CA LEU A 67 1.79 -7.70 -18.98
C LEU A 67 0.47 -6.95 -19.02
N THR A 68 -0.06 -6.59 -17.86
CA THR A 68 -1.34 -5.88 -17.73
C THR A 68 -1.31 -4.89 -16.58
N PRO A 69 -1.87 -3.67 -16.75
CA PRO A 69 -2.01 -2.73 -15.64
C PRO A 69 -2.92 -3.33 -14.56
N ILE A 70 -2.32 -3.72 -13.42
CA ILE A 70 -3.03 -4.34 -12.32
C ILE A 70 -2.81 -3.52 -11.04
N SER A 71 -3.90 -3.25 -10.32
CA SER A 71 -3.82 -2.64 -8.99
C SER A 71 -3.58 -3.72 -7.93
N PRO A 72 -3.02 -3.39 -6.75
CA PRO A 72 -2.86 -4.36 -5.66
C PRO A 72 -4.16 -5.07 -5.28
N GLU A 73 -5.27 -4.35 -5.28
CA GLU A 73 -6.60 -4.90 -4.97
C GLU A 73 -7.08 -5.88 -6.05
N THR A 74 -6.74 -5.60 -7.32
CA THR A 74 -7.03 -6.51 -8.43
C THR A 74 -6.13 -7.73 -8.36
N TYR A 75 -4.88 -7.56 -7.93
CA TYR A 75 -3.95 -8.68 -7.74
C TYR A 75 -4.45 -9.68 -6.70
N GLN A 76 -4.98 -9.21 -5.57
CA GLN A 76 -5.57 -10.08 -4.53
C GLN A 76 -6.74 -10.94 -5.03
N ILE A 77 -7.47 -10.47 -6.04
CA ILE A 77 -8.58 -11.24 -6.65
C ILE A 77 -8.04 -12.35 -7.54
N VAL A 78 -6.93 -12.12 -8.24
CA VAL A 78 -6.35 -13.06 -9.20
C VAL A 78 -5.30 -13.98 -8.57
N GLU A 79 -4.66 -13.57 -7.48
CA GLU A 79 -3.66 -14.35 -6.74
C GLU A 79 -4.13 -15.79 -6.42
N PRO A 80 -5.38 -16.06 -5.99
CA PRO A 80 -5.83 -17.41 -5.66
C PRO A 80 -5.90 -18.36 -6.87
N ILE A 81 -5.96 -17.83 -8.09
CA ILE A 81 -6.03 -18.61 -9.32
C ILE A 81 -4.68 -18.65 -10.06
N ILE A 82 -3.67 -17.95 -9.55
CA ILE A 82 -2.32 -18.03 -10.09
C ILE A 82 -1.62 -19.23 -9.42
N ASN A 83 -1.12 -20.14 -10.25
CA ASN A 83 -0.34 -21.28 -9.80
C ASN A 83 0.92 -21.38 -10.66
N ASP A 84 2.08 -21.40 -10.00
CA ASP A 84 3.40 -21.58 -10.64
C ASP A 84 3.64 -20.72 -11.90
N GLY A 85 3.28 -19.42 -11.83
CA GLY A 85 3.45 -18.51 -12.96
C GLY A 85 2.42 -18.68 -14.09
N SER A 86 1.33 -19.40 -13.85
CA SER A 86 0.20 -19.56 -14.78
C SER A 86 -1.13 -19.20 -14.12
N ILE A 87 -2.05 -18.64 -14.89
CA ILE A 87 -3.42 -18.37 -14.45
C ILE A 87 -4.30 -19.56 -14.80
N HIS A 88 -4.98 -20.13 -13.80
CA HIS A 88 -5.95 -21.21 -13.96
C HIS A 88 -7.35 -20.61 -13.99
N PHE A 89 -7.96 -20.49 -15.17
CA PHE A 89 -9.27 -19.86 -15.32
C PHE A 89 -10.16 -20.71 -16.23
N GLU A 90 -11.38 -21.01 -15.77
CA GLU A 90 -12.39 -21.81 -16.50
C GLU A 90 -11.89 -23.17 -17.03
N GLY A 91 -10.95 -23.79 -16.33
CA GLY A 91 -10.35 -25.08 -16.72
C GLY A 91 -9.19 -24.96 -17.71
N GLU A 92 -8.79 -23.73 -18.06
CA GLU A 92 -7.64 -23.44 -18.89
C GLU A 92 -6.44 -22.96 -18.06
N VAL A 93 -5.24 -23.39 -18.46
CA VAL A 93 -3.96 -22.95 -17.87
C VAL A 93 -3.30 -21.99 -18.84
N ILE A 94 -3.14 -20.73 -18.43
CA ILE A 94 -2.58 -19.66 -19.25
C ILE A 94 -1.28 -19.20 -18.62
N ALA A 95 -0.15 -19.42 -19.28
CA ALA A 95 1.15 -18.96 -18.79
C ALA A 95 1.20 -17.42 -18.73
N ILE A 96 1.84 -16.87 -17.69
CA ILE A 96 2.04 -15.44 -17.51
C ILE A 96 3.30 -15.04 -18.26
N ASP A 97 3.17 -14.92 -19.58
CA ASP A 97 4.25 -14.55 -20.50
C ASP A 97 3.80 -13.47 -21.52
N PRO A 98 4.74 -12.84 -22.24
CA PRO A 98 4.42 -11.81 -23.23
C PRO A 98 3.55 -12.30 -24.39
N GLU A 99 3.61 -13.57 -24.78
CA GLU A 99 2.81 -14.14 -25.88
C GLU A 99 1.34 -14.25 -25.47
N ASN A 100 1.10 -14.59 -24.21
CA ASN A 100 -0.22 -14.71 -23.60
C ASN A 100 -0.75 -13.41 -23.00
N ALA A 101 0.00 -12.30 -23.08
CA ALA A 101 -0.32 -11.04 -22.41
C ALA A 101 -1.75 -10.52 -22.66
N ARG A 102 -2.22 -10.61 -23.91
CA ARG A 102 -3.61 -10.21 -24.26
C ARG A 102 -4.65 -11.08 -23.56
N LYS A 103 -4.38 -12.38 -23.47
CA LYS A 103 -5.26 -13.37 -22.86
C LYS A 103 -5.27 -13.21 -21.34
N VAL A 104 -4.10 -13.08 -20.74
CA VAL A 104 -3.91 -12.71 -19.33
C VAL A 104 -4.70 -11.44 -18.99
N ALA A 105 -4.56 -10.38 -19.80
CA ALA A 105 -5.30 -9.13 -19.60
C ALA A 105 -6.82 -9.33 -19.67
N SER A 106 -7.31 -10.17 -20.60
CA SER A 106 -8.75 -10.47 -20.70
C SER A 106 -9.29 -11.22 -19.49
N VAL A 107 -8.54 -12.20 -18.96
CA VAL A 107 -8.92 -12.95 -17.76
C VAL A 107 -8.94 -12.05 -16.53
N VAL A 108 -7.91 -11.22 -16.35
CA VAL A 108 -7.86 -10.23 -15.26
C VAL A 108 -9.03 -9.25 -15.36
N ALA A 109 -9.36 -8.77 -16.56
CA ALA A 109 -10.50 -7.88 -16.77
C ALA A 109 -11.84 -8.56 -16.46
N GLU A 110 -11.99 -9.84 -16.82
CA GLU A 110 -13.18 -10.62 -16.54
C GLU A 110 -13.35 -10.86 -15.04
N LEU A 111 -12.29 -11.27 -14.34
CA LEU A 111 -12.31 -11.44 -12.89
C LEU A 111 -12.65 -10.15 -12.16
N ARG A 112 -12.14 -9.02 -12.65
CA ARG A 112 -12.51 -7.70 -12.13
C ARG A 112 -14.00 -7.41 -12.33
N ARG A 113 -14.57 -7.73 -13.50
CA ARG A 113 -16.01 -7.58 -13.74
C ARG A 113 -16.83 -8.47 -12.81
N GLN A 114 -16.46 -9.73 -12.65
CA GLN A 114 -17.14 -10.67 -11.76
C GLN A 114 -17.08 -10.24 -10.30
N ALA A 115 -15.93 -9.74 -9.84
CA ALA A 115 -15.77 -9.19 -8.50
C ALA A 115 -16.61 -7.91 -8.30
N ALA A 116 -16.69 -7.04 -9.32
CA ALA A 116 -17.53 -5.84 -9.27
C ALA A 116 -19.04 -6.15 -9.29
N VAL A 117 -19.46 -7.30 -9.82
CA VAL A 117 -20.85 -7.77 -9.79
C VAL A 117 -21.18 -8.46 -8.46
N LYS A 118 -20.23 -9.18 -7.85
CA LYS A 118 -20.41 -9.87 -6.57
C LYS A 118 -20.30 -8.94 -5.34
N LEU A 119 -19.51 -7.88 -5.41
CA LEU A 119 -19.49 -6.85 -4.38
C LEU A 119 -20.44 -5.71 -4.78
N PRO A 120 -21.44 -5.33 -3.96
CA PRO A 120 -22.06 -4.03 -4.15
C PRO A 120 -20.96 -2.98 -4.02
N ALA A 121 -20.82 -2.14 -5.05
CA ALA A 121 -19.85 -1.07 -5.09
C ALA A 121 -19.90 -0.26 -3.78
N ARG A 122 -18.73 -0.03 -3.16
CA ARG A 122 -18.49 0.92 -2.05
C ARG A 122 -18.69 0.43 -0.60
N ARG A 123 -18.25 -0.78 -0.24
CA ARG A 123 -17.98 -1.12 1.18
C ARG A 123 -16.49 -1.09 1.55
N THR A 124 -15.61 -1.39 0.61
CA THR A 124 -14.15 -1.43 0.88
C THR A 124 -13.56 -0.05 1.23
N ASP A 125 -14.10 1.05 0.68
CA ASP A 125 -13.61 2.42 0.99
C ASP A 125 -13.89 2.85 2.45
N MET A 126 -14.99 2.44 3.06
CA MET A 126 -15.36 2.95 4.38
C MET A 126 -14.64 2.19 5.50
N ASP A 127 -14.59 0.87 5.40
CA ASP A 127 -13.89 0.03 6.38
C ASP A 127 -12.38 0.28 6.34
N ASP A 128 -11.79 0.44 5.14
CA ASP A 128 -10.38 0.80 4.99
C ASP A 128 -10.09 2.21 5.52
N ARG A 129 -11.01 3.17 5.33
CA ARG A 129 -10.88 4.53 5.88
C ARG A 129 -11.06 4.56 7.39
N ILE A 130 -11.94 3.73 7.94
CA ILE A 130 -12.09 3.55 9.38
C ILE A 130 -10.81 2.93 9.96
N ALA A 131 -10.29 1.87 9.35
CA ALA A 131 -9.04 1.24 9.76
C ALA A 131 -7.83 2.18 9.67
N ASP A 132 -7.76 3.03 8.63
CA ASP A 132 -6.72 4.06 8.52
C ASP A 132 -6.88 5.16 9.59
N LEU A 133 -8.11 5.57 9.89
CA LEU A 133 -8.39 6.51 10.97
C LEU A 133 -7.96 5.93 12.33
N ASP A 134 -8.29 4.67 12.60
CA ASP A 134 -7.89 3.95 13.83
C ASP A 134 -6.38 3.85 13.95
N ARG A 135 -5.67 3.53 12.87
CA ARG A 135 -4.20 3.49 12.85
C ARG A 135 -3.59 4.85 13.18
N ARG A 136 -4.17 5.93 12.65
CA ARG A 136 -3.71 7.31 12.94
C ARG A 136 -3.98 7.72 14.38
N PHE A 137 -5.13 7.33 14.94
CA PHE A 137 -5.42 7.56 16.35
C PHE A 137 -4.43 6.81 17.25
N ALA A 138 -4.12 5.54 16.94
CA ALA A 138 -3.13 4.77 17.69
C ALA A 138 -1.74 5.43 17.66
N ALA A 139 -1.30 5.93 16.50
CA ALA A 139 -0.04 6.65 16.36
C ALA A 139 -0.03 7.95 17.18
N MET A 140 -1.11 8.73 17.13
CA MET A 140 -1.23 9.97 17.91
C MET A 140 -1.20 9.70 19.42
N ILE A 141 -1.83 8.62 19.89
CA ILE A 141 -1.77 8.20 21.29
C ILE A 141 -0.35 7.80 21.69
N ALA A 142 0.38 7.09 20.83
CA ALA A 142 1.77 6.74 21.09
C ALA A 142 2.69 7.98 21.15
N ASP A 143 2.45 8.98 20.31
CA ASP A 143 3.16 10.26 20.36
C ASP A 143 2.88 11.00 21.68
N LEU A 144 1.62 11.00 22.13
CA LEU A 144 1.23 11.59 23.42
C LEU A 144 1.88 10.87 24.61
N ASP A 145 1.93 9.54 24.60
CA ASP A 145 2.63 8.74 25.63
C ASP A 145 4.14 9.06 25.63
N THR A 146 4.73 9.22 24.45
CA THR A 146 6.13 9.62 24.32
C THR A 146 6.37 11.01 24.90
N LEU A 147 5.50 11.98 24.62
CA LEU A 147 5.58 13.34 25.19
C LEU A 147 5.39 13.35 26.71
N LEU A 148 4.51 12.50 27.24
CA LEU A 148 4.32 12.35 28.69
C LEU A 148 5.57 11.76 29.37
N ARG A 149 6.21 10.77 28.75
CA ARG A 149 7.44 10.16 29.26
C ARG A 149 8.66 11.07 29.16
N GLN A 150 8.67 12.01 28.22
CA GLN A 150 9.78 12.94 28.00
C GLN A 150 9.81 14.11 29.00
N GLY A 151 8.80 14.25 29.86
CA GLY A 151 8.93 15.01 31.11
C GLY A 151 9.33 16.49 30.95
N GLU A 152 8.76 17.19 29.98
CA GLU A 152 8.87 18.66 29.93
C GLU A 152 7.66 19.35 30.57
N ASP A 153 7.90 20.55 31.11
CA ASP A 153 7.03 21.51 31.81
C ASP A 153 5.72 21.92 31.07
N ASN A 154 5.33 21.20 30.02
CA ASN A 154 4.19 21.45 29.15
C ASN A 154 2.94 20.60 29.50
N GLY A 155 2.91 19.90 30.65
CA GLY A 155 1.80 19.04 31.06
C GLY A 155 0.42 19.73 31.02
N GLY A 156 0.34 21.01 31.41
CA GLY A 156 -0.91 21.79 31.33
C GLY A 156 -1.38 22.05 29.90
N ARG A 157 -0.45 22.25 28.94
CA ARG A 157 -0.79 22.43 27.51
C ARG A 157 -1.28 21.13 26.88
N LEU A 158 -0.70 20.01 27.30
CA LEU A 158 -1.08 18.68 26.85
C LEU A 158 -2.48 18.29 27.36
N ILE A 159 -2.74 18.50 28.66
CA ILE A 159 -4.06 18.29 29.26
C ILE A 159 -5.12 19.13 28.54
N ALA A 160 -4.85 20.42 28.33
CA ALA A 160 -5.79 21.28 27.61
C ALA A 160 -6.02 20.85 26.14
N ALA A 161 -5.03 20.22 25.49
CA ALA A 161 -5.19 19.67 24.15
C ALA A 161 -6.06 18.40 24.16
N LEU A 162 -5.86 17.51 25.13
CA LEU A 162 -6.66 16.31 25.31
C LEU A 162 -8.13 16.65 25.63
N ASP A 163 -8.38 17.62 26.50
CA ASP A 163 -9.73 18.06 26.84
C ASP A 163 -10.48 18.61 25.61
N ARG A 164 -9.79 19.38 24.76
CA ARG A 164 -10.36 19.89 23.50
C ARG A 164 -10.69 18.77 22.52
N MET A 165 -9.81 17.77 22.40
CA MET A 165 -10.05 16.61 21.53
C MET A 165 -11.24 15.79 22.03
N SER A 166 -11.29 15.49 23.32
CA SER A 166 -12.38 14.75 23.96
C SER A 166 -13.74 15.47 23.81
N ALA A 167 -13.77 16.78 24.05
CA ALA A 167 -14.97 17.58 23.87
C ALA A 167 -15.46 17.59 22.41
N THR A 168 -14.53 17.66 21.45
CA THR A 168 -14.88 17.66 20.02
C THR A 168 -15.44 16.31 19.58
N LEU A 169 -14.82 15.20 20.02
CA LEU A 169 -15.30 13.85 19.73
C LEU A 169 -16.65 13.57 20.38
N THR A 170 -16.87 14.04 21.61
CA THR A 170 -18.15 13.92 22.31
C THR A 170 -19.25 14.65 21.55
N ARG A 171 -19.00 15.90 21.12
CA ARG A 171 -19.96 16.67 20.31
C ARG A 171 -20.26 15.99 18.97
N PHE A 172 -19.25 15.46 18.29
CA PHE A 172 -19.43 14.73 17.05
C PHE A 172 -20.30 13.48 17.24
N ARG A 173 -20.06 12.71 18.31
CA ARG A 173 -20.86 11.53 18.67
C ARG A 173 -22.32 11.90 18.93
N THR A 174 -22.56 12.92 19.76
CA THR A 174 -23.93 13.37 20.09
C THR A 174 -24.66 13.93 18.87
N ALA A 175 -23.98 14.67 17.98
CA ALA A 175 -24.59 15.23 16.78
C ALA A 175 -24.97 14.19 15.71
N ASN A 176 -24.31 13.03 15.71
CA ASN A 176 -24.55 11.96 14.74
C ASN A 176 -25.31 10.75 15.31
N GLY A 177 -25.74 10.79 16.59
CA GLY A 177 -26.53 9.73 17.22
C GLY A 177 -25.77 8.40 17.40
N LEU A 178 -24.45 8.48 17.60
CA LEU A 178 -23.55 7.34 17.84
C LEU A 178 -23.23 7.15 19.34
#